data_AF-A0A8H3YIX7-F1
#
_entry.id   AF-A0A8H3YIX7-F1
#
_cell.length_a   1.000
_cell.length_b   1.000
_cell.length_c   1.000
_cell.angle_alpha   90.00
_cell.angle_beta   90.00
_cell.angle_gamma   90.00
#
_symmetry.space_group_name_H-M   'P 1'
#
loop_
_entity.id
_entity.type
_entity.pdbx_description
1 polymer ?
#
loop_
_entity_poly.entity_id
_entity_poly.type
_entity_poly.pdbx_seq_one_letter_code
_entity_poly.pdbx_strand_id
1 'polypeptide(L)'
;MESLIPNPIISGALRVAGKDSKASKIFRRISMFYRITGPPGSPTFIPALTWIGLIRRDILKQCDALDGVEDGIIEDPSACQYDPKSLECGPTSSAANITCLSKAQIETVKAVFAPLRQVDGSLIYPGLSIDAGYSHIFDGAPFPYTVDWFRYAIYQNASWDATTLSLEDMAYAYKLNPSNAETWSGDLNAFFNRGSKVIHYHGLSDPIISSENSKRYYEHVRSTMGLTYAAQDEFYRYFQISGTGHCSGGRGAWAIGQSQKAVASWKAQANVLSAIVRWVEQDIAPEAILGTKWVDDTISKGIAFQRNHCKWQKLRRFKDSFSTIPEHSAMSEDYFSGNPTGAVTCEGCIRYSRVAREYWDRNKELEEEAGEKDEFIAKLKEQRRVLELQVGELLGVVEGRR
;
A
#
# COMPACT_ATOMS: atom_id res chain seq x y z
N MET A 1 32.11 -30.88 -7.67
CA MET A 1 30.99 -30.38 -6.86
C MET A 1 30.55 -29.07 -7.46
N GLU A 2 29.63 -29.09 -8.44
CA GLU A 2 28.96 -27.87 -8.89
C GLU A 2 28.16 -27.33 -7.71
N SER A 3 28.53 -26.15 -7.22
CA SER A 3 27.79 -25.43 -6.20
C SER A 3 26.39 -25.12 -6.74
N LEU A 4 25.40 -25.89 -6.29
CA LEU A 4 23.99 -25.52 -6.38
C LEU A 4 23.78 -24.29 -5.50
N ILE A 5 24.11 -23.10 -6.02
CA ILE A 5 23.70 -21.85 -5.39
C ILE A 5 22.16 -21.84 -5.47
N PRO A 6 21.45 -21.80 -4.33
CA PRO A 6 19.99 -21.79 -4.35
C PRO A 6 19.49 -20.55 -5.10
N ASN A 7 18.62 -20.74 -6.10
CA ASN A 7 18.10 -19.61 -6.88
C ASN A 7 17.19 -18.71 -6.03
N PRO A 8 17.53 -17.44 -5.79
CA PRO A 8 16.68 -16.50 -5.07
C PRO A 8 15.53 -16.01 -5.96
N ILE A 9 14.31 -15.90 -5.41
CA ILE A 9 13.19 -15.23 -6.09
C ILE A 9 12.68 -14.08 -5.22
N ILE A 10 12.65 -12.89 -5.81
CA ILE A 10 11.89 -11.75 -5.31
C ILE A 10 10.65 -11.62 -6.17
N SER A 11 9.47 -11.67 -5.57
CA SER A 11 8.22 -11.48 -6.30
C SER A 11 7.41 -10.35 -5.66
N GLY A 12 7.22 -9.28 -6.42
CA GLY A 12 6.37 -8.15 -6.07
C GLY A 12 5.02 -8.22 -6.79
N ALA A 13 3.94 -7.85 -6.10
CA ALA A 13 2.60 -7.74 -6.68
C ALA A 13 2.24 -8.95 -7.55
N LEU A 14 2.37 -10.14 -6.96
CA LEU A 14 2.49 -11.46 -7.61
C LEU A 14 1.74 -11.56 -8.95
N ARG A 15 2.49 -11.38 -10.04
CA ARG A 15 2.36 -12.15 -11.27
C ARG A 15 3.50 -13.15 -11.19
N VAL A 16 3.22 -14.42 -10.94
CA VAL A 16 4.27 -15.39 -10.60
C VAL A 16 5.41 -15.35 -11.63
N ALA A 17 6.63 -15.27 -11.09
CA ALA A 17 7.85 -14.87 -11.77
C ALA A 17 8.29 -15.84 -12.88
N GLY A 18 8.59 -15.28 -14.04
CA GLY A 18 9.15 -15.90 -15.24
C GLY A 18 8.97 -14.93 -16.40
N LYS A 19 9.87 -14.90 -17.39
CA LYS A 19 9.86 -13.96 -18.53
C LYS A 19 8.58 -14.01 -19.41
N ASP A 20 7.64 -14.90 -19.09
CA ASP A 20 6.27 -14.93 -19.60
C ASP A 20 5.28 -14.83 -18.43
N SER A 21 5.08 -13.62 -17.88
CA SER A 21 4.16 -13.42 -16.75
C SER A 21 2.70 -13.59 -17.22
N LYS A 22 2.20 -14.82 -17.18
CA LYS A 22 0.83 -15.17 -17.57
C LYS A 22 -0.11 -14.95 -16.39
N ALA A 23 -1.18 -14.19 -16.63
CA ALA A 23 -1.99 -13.53 -15.60
C ALA A 23 -3.50 -13.79 -15.78
N SER A 24 -3.89 -15.04 -16.03
CA SER A 24 -5.26 -15.39 -16.43
C SER A 24 -6.31 -15.04 -15.35
N LYS A 25 -6.06 -15.31 -14.06
CA LYS A 25 -6.94 -14.88 -12.94
C LYS A 25 -7.09 -13.36 -12.83
N ILE A 26 -5.99 -12.64 -13.00
CA ILE A 26 -5.92 -11.18 -12.82
C ILE A 26 -6.68 -10.50 -13.96
N PHE A 27 -6.50 -10.95 -15.20
CA PHE A 27 -7.24 -10.40 -16.34
C PHE A 27 -8.74 -10.62 -16.21
N ARG A 28 -9.17 -11.76 -15.68
CA ARG A 28 -10.59 -12.00 -15.34
C ARG A 28 -11.14 -11.05 -14.27
N ARG A 29 -10.34 -10.63 -13.28
CA ARG A 29 -10.79 -9.60 -12.33
C ARG A 29 -10.85 -8.23 -12.99
N ILE A 30 -9.76 -7.82 -13.63
CA ILE A 30 -9.63 -6.47 -14.18
C ILE A 30 -10.72 -6.23 -15.25
N SER A 31 -11.06 -7.25 -16.03
CA SER A 31 -12.14 -7.18 -17.02
C SER A 31 -13.50 -6.79 -16.44
N MET A 32 -13.78 -7.19 -15.19
CA MET A 32 -15.07 -6.90 -14.56
C MET A 32 -15.23 -5.46 -14.13
N PHE A 33 -14.13 -4.71 -13.95
CA PHE A 33 -14.28 -3.31 -13.55
C PHE A 33 -15.05 -2.51 -14.60
N TYR A 34 -14.86 -2.77 -15.90
CA TYR A 34 -15.70 -2.16 -16.93
C TYR A 34 -17.20 -2.48 -16.78
N ARG A 35 -17.54 -3.73 -16.41
CA ARG A 35 -18.93 -4.14 -16.17
C ARG A 35 -19.52 -3.53 -14.90
N ILE A 36 -18.68 -3.26 -13.90
CA ILE A 36 -19.06 -2.66 -12.62
C ILE A 36 -19.22 -1.15 -12.76
N THR A 37 -18.28 -0.46 -13.40
CA THR A 37 -18.30 1.00 -13.52
C THR A 37 -19.16 1.47 -14.68
N GLY A 38 -19.17 0.74 -15.79
CA GLY A 38 -19.77 1.20 -17.04
C GLY A 38 -19.00 2.37 -17.68
N PRO A 39 -19.35 2.78 -18.90
CA PRO A 39 -18.71 3.92 -19.55
C PRO A 39 -19.05 5.25 -18.86
N PRO A 40 -18.25 6.31 -19.09
CA PRO A 40 -18.60 7.67 -18.66
C PRO A 40 -20.03 8.05 -19.06
N GLY A 41 -20.78 8.63 -18.12
CA GLY A 41 -22.19 8.99 -18.30
C GLY A 41 -23.18 7.90 -17.90
N SER A 42 -22.73 6.66 -17.64
CA SER A 42 -23.59 5.63 -17.07
C SER A 42 -23.91 5.91 -15.58
N PRO A 43 -25.06 5.44 -15.05
CA PRO A 43 -25.43 5.67 -13.65
C PRO A 43 -24.47 5.06 -12.62
N THR A 44 -23.70 4.04 -13.02
CA THR A 44 -22.72 3.31 -12.20
C THR A 44 -21.32 3.94 -12.23
N PHE A 45 -21.06 4.85 -13.18
CA PHE A 45 -19.74 5.44 -13.37
C PHE A 45 -19.42 6.43 -12.25
N ILE A 46 -18.18 6.37 -11.76
CA ILE A 46 -17.67 7.25 -10.70
C ILE A 46 -16.42 7.96 -11.24
N PRO A 47 -16.44 9.30 -11.36
CA PRO A 47 -15.29 10.07 -11.82
C PRO A 47 -14.07 9.89 -10.91
N ALA A 48 -12.87 9.94 -11.49
CA ALA A 48 -11.60 9.77 -10.76
C ALA A 48 -11.47 10.66 -9.52
N LEU A 49 -11.86 11.94 -9.62
CA LEU A 49 -11.82 12.88 -8.49
C LEU A 49 -12.71 12.47 -7.32
N THR A 50 -13.81 11.75 -7.59
CA THR A 50 -14.69 11.20 -6.56
C THR A 50 -14.01 10.07 -5.80
N TRP A 51 -13.28 9.20 -6.49
CA TRP A 51 -12.46 8.15 -5.88
C TRP A 51 -11.33 8.73 -5.03
N ILE A 52 -10.56 9.65 -5.60
CA ILE A 52 -9.37 10.24 -4.97
C ILE A 52 -9.76 11.15 -3.78
N GLY A 53 -10.90 11.82 -3.87
CA GLY A 53 -11.37 12.78 -2.87
C GLY A 53 -12.43 12.20 -1.92
N LEU A 54 -13.68 12.11 -2.38
CA LEU A 54 -14.84 11.78 -1.52
C LEU A 54 -14.71 10.39 -0.90
N ILE A 55 -14.55 9.36 -1.73
CA ILE A 55 -14.52 7.95 -1.29
C ILE A 55 -13.30 7.70 -0.41
N ARG A 56 -12.11 8.14 -0.83
CA ARG A 56 -10.88 7.97 -0.03
C ARG A 56 -10.98 8.61 1.35
N ARG A 57 -11.52 9.83 1.45
CA ARG A 57 -11.67 10.51 2.75
C ARG A 57 -12.62 9.75 3.68
N ASP A 58 -13.72 9.22 3.14
CA ASP A 58 -14.67 8.43 3.92
C ASP A 58 -14.10 7.07 4.35
N ILE A 59 -13.31 6.41 3.49
CA ILE A 59 -12.53 5.22 3.85
C ILE A 59 -11.58 5.53 5.02
N LEU A 60 -10.79 6.60 4.93
CA LEU A 60 -9.85 6.96 5.99
C LEU A 60 -10.58 7.27 7.31
N LYS A 61 -11.70 7.99 7.24
CA LYS A 61 -12.53 8.27 8.42
C LYS A 61 -12.99 7.00 9.16
N GLN A 62 -13.21 5.90 8.43
CA GLN A 62 -13.66 4.63 9.00
C GLN A 62 -12.51 3.69 9.38
N CYS A 63 -11.36 3.79 8.70
CA CYS A 63 -10.33 2.76 8.74
C CYS A 63 -8.97 3.19 9.30
N ASP A 64 -8.59 4.47 9.20
CA ASP A 64 -7.21 4.94 9.44
C ASP A 64 -6.77 4.65 10.87
N ALA A 65 -7.56 5.13 11.85
CA ALA A 65 -7.26 4.98 13.27
C ALA A 65 -7.28 3.52 13.81
N LEU A 66 -7.66 2.52 13.00
CA LEU A 66 -7.82 1.13 13.47
C LEU A 66 -6.49 0.47 13.86
N ASP A 67 -5.37 0.96 13.35
CA ASP A 67 -4.03 0.52 13.76
C ASP A 67 -3.44 1.37 14.90
N GLY A 68 -4.20 2.35 15.39
CA GLY A 68 -3.84 3.24 16.48
C GLY A 68 -3.24 4.57 16.05
N VAL A 69 -3.01 4.81 14.75
CA VAL A 69 -2.49 6.09 14.23
C VAL A 69 -3.33 6.62 13.07
N GLU A 70 -3.49 7.94 13.03
CA GLU A 70 -4.17 8.65 11.95
C GLU A 70 -3.10 9.33 11.08
N ASP A 71 -2.53 8.58 10.15
CA ASP A 71 -1.47 9.07 9.23
C ASP A 71 -1.87 8.96 7.75
N GLY A 72 -3.14 8.62 7.48
CA GLY A 72 -3.66 8.42 6.14
C GLY A 72 -3.22 7.11 5.48
N ILE A 73 -2.70 6.15 6.26
CA ILE A 73 -2.26 4.82 5.84
C ILE A 73 -3.03 3.77 6.64
N ILE A 74 -3.67 2.84 5.93
CA ILE A 74 -4.34 1.71 6.58
C ILE A 74 -3.33 0.56 6.70
N GLU A 75 -2.79 0.32 7.89
CA GLU A 75 -1.73 -0.68 8.11
C GLU A 75 -2.26 -2.12 7.97
N ASP A 76 -3.47 -2.40 8.45
CA ASP A 76 -4.18 -3.67 8.25
C ASP A 76 -5.57 -3.46 7.61
N PRO A 77 -5.64 -3.48 6.26
CA PRO A 77 -6.90 -3.41 5.52
C PRO A 77 -7.95 -4.46 5.94
N SER A 78 -7.53 -5.59 6.52
CA SER A 78 -8.47 -6.65 6.95
C SER A 78 -9.19 -6.34 8.26
N ALA A 79 -8.73 -5.33 9.02
CA ALA A 79 -9.42 -4.84 10.21
C ALA A 79 -10.59 -3.91 9.87
N CYS A 80 -10.57 -3.27 8.69
CA CYS A 80 -11.61 -2.33 8.33
C CYS A 80 -12.81 -3.00 7.65
N GLN A 81 -13.99 -2.82 8.24
CA GLN A 81 -15.28 -3.19 7.65
C GLN A 81 -15.93 -1.94 7.06
N TYR A 82 -15.40 -1.48 5.92
CA TYR A 82 -15.88 -0.26 5.28
C TYR A 82 -17.32 -0.39 4.75
N ASP A 83 -18.16 0.61 5.04
CA ASP A 83 -19.49 0.78 4.45
C ASP A 83 -19.63 2.18 3.84
N PRO A 84 -19.77 2.32 2.50
CA PRO A 84 -19.92 3.61 1.84
C PRO A 84 -21.30 4.25 2.04
N LYS A 85 -22.25 3.62 2.76
CA LYS A 85 -23.63 4.09 2.90
C LYS A 85 -23.75 5.54 3.39
N SER A 86 -22.81 6.02 4.19
CA SER A 86 -22.73 7.43 4.65
C SER A 86 -22.63 8.42 3.48
N LEU A 87 -22.14 7.99 2.33
CA LEU A 87 -21.96 8.82 1.14
C LEU A 87 -23.22 8.92 0.27
N GLU A 88 -24.29 8.18 0.56
CA GLU A 88 -25.49 8.18 -0.28
C GLU A 88 -26.14 9.57 -0.33
N CYS A 89 -26.48 10.04 -1.54
CA CYS A 89 -27.14 11.34 -1.72
C CYS A 89 -28.49 11.40 -1.01
N GLY A 90 -28.71 12.48 -0.26
CA GLY A 90 -30.03 12.81 0.30
C GLY A 90 -31.05 13.22 -0.77
N PRO A 91 -32.34 13.36 -0.42
CA PRO A 91 -33.43 13.57 -1.38
C PRO A 91 -33.29 14.81 -2.28
N THR A 92 -32.58 15.83 -1.80
CA THR A 92 -32.36 17.11 -2.49
C THR A 92 -30.95 17.26 -3.06
N SER A 93 -30.09 16.26 -2.87
CA SER A 93 -28.68 16.29 -3.27
C SER A 93 -28.45 15.47 -4.53
N SER A 94 -27.48 15.88 -5.35
CA SER A 94 -27.12 15.21 -6.61
C SER A 94 -25.65 14.85 -6.62
N ALA A 95 -25.34 13.66 -7.15
CA ALA A 95 -23.96 13.19 -7.35
C ALA A 95 -23.17 14.03 -8.36
N ALA A 96 -23.84 14.91 -9.12
CA ALA A 96 -23.20 15.78 -10.11
C ALA A 96 -22.11 16.69 -9.51
N ASN A 97 -22.21 17.04 -8.23
CA ASN A 97 -21.25 17.92 -7.55
C ASN A 97 -20.15 17.18 -6.78
N ILE A 98 -20.05 15.85 -6.89
CA ILE A 98 -19.00 15.05 -6.22
C ILE A 98 -19.05 15.18 -4.67
N THR A 99 -20.22 15.54 -4.11
CA THR A 99 -20.44 15.68 -2.67
C THR A 99 -21.06 14.45 -2.03
N CYS A 100 -21.69 13.60 -2.83
CA CYS A 100 -22.35 12.35 -2.44
C CYS A 100 -22.37 11.38 -3.63
N LEU A 101 -22.79 10.14 -3.38
CA LEU A 101 -22.92 9.06 -4.36
C LEU A 101 -24.38 8.68 -4.56
N SER A 102 -24.77 8.40 -5.81
CA SER A 102 -26.06 7.80 -6.10
C SER A 102 -26.11 6.36 -5.56
N LYS A 103 -27.32 5.79 -5.40
CA LYS A 103 -27.47 4.37 -5.03
C LYS A 103 -26.68 3.43 -5.96
N ALA A 104 -26.71 3.70 -7.27
CA ALA A 104 -25.97 2.90 -8.24
C ALA A 104 -24.45 3.01 -8.02
N GLN A 105 -23.93 4.21 -7.73
CA GLN A 105 -22.52 4.42 -7.43
C GLN A 105 -22.11 3.79 -6.09
N ILE A 106 -22.98 3.81 -5.07
CA ILE A 106 -22.74 3.10 -3.81
C ILE A 106 -22.52 1.60 -4.06
N GLU A 107 -23.37 0.98 -4.89
CA GLU A 107 -23.20 -0.43 -5.26
C GLU A 107 -21.94 -0.65 -6.12
N THR A 108 -21.56 0.29 -6.99
CA THR A 108 -20.26 0.26 -7.69
C THR A 108 -19.10 0.21 -6.70
N VAL A 109 -19.09 1.09 -5.68
CA VAL A 109 -18.02 1.11 -4.65
C VAL A 109 -17.95 -0.22 -3.92
N LYS A 110 -19.09 -0.76 -3.47
CA LYS A 110 -19.14 -2.08 -2.83
C LYS A 110 -18.61 -3.19 -3.74
N ALA A 111 -19.00 -3.19 -5.02
CA ALA A 111 -18.58 -4.20 -5.99
C ALA A 111 -17.07 -4.18 -6.30
N VAL A 112 -16.43 -3.01 -6.22
CA VAL A 112 -14.97 -2.86 -6.39
C VAL A 112 -14.19 -3.55 -5.26
N PHE A 113 -14.68 -3.47 -4.03
CA PHE A 113 -14.06 -4.11 -2.86
C PHE A 113 -14.61 -5.52 -2.56
N ALA A 114 -15.70 -5.93 -3.21
CA ALA A 114 -16.26 -7.26 -3.08
C ALA A 114 -15.49 -8.32 -3.92
N PRO A 115 -15.44 -9.59 -3.45
CA PRO A 115 -14.89 -10.69 -4.24
C PRO A 115 -15.70 -10.96 -5.51
N LEU A 116 -15.00 -11.29 -6.59
CA LEU A 116 -15.59 -11.79 -7.82
C LEU A 116 -15.83 -13.31 -7.71
N ARG A 117 -17.06 -13.75 -7.91
CA ARG A 117 -17.49 -15.14 -7.79
C ARG A 117 -18.15 -15.65 -9.07
N GLN A 118 -18.10 -16.96 -9.26
CA GLN A 118 -18.92 -17.66 -10.25
C GLN A 118 -20.38 -17.75 -9.80
N VAL A 119 -21.25 -18.21 -10.69
CA VAL A 119 -22.67 -18.49 -10.42
C VAL A 119 -22.87 -19.49 -9.29
N ASP A 120 -21.99 -20.49 -9.16
CA ASP A 120 -22.01 -21.49 -8.08
C ASP A 120 -21.46 -20.98 -6.73
N GLY A 121 -21.08 -19.70 -6.67
CA GLY A 121 -20.50 -19.06 -5.48
C GLY A 121 -19.00 -19.29 -5.30
N SER A 122 -18.34 -20.09 -6.15
CA SER A 122 -16.89 -20.30 -6.09
C SER A 122 -16.12 -19.00 -6.37
N LEU A 123 -14.99 -18.82 -5.69
CA LEU A 123 -14.20 -17.59 -5.75
C LEU A 123 -13.32 -17.57 -7.00
N ILE A 124 -13.54 -16.59 -7.89
CA ILE A 124 -12.67 -16.33 -9.04
C ILE A 124 -11.46 -15.50 -8.59
N TYR A 125 -11.72 -14.35 -7.96
CA TYR A 125 -10.68 -13.41 -7.52
C TYR A 125 -11.18 -12.57 -6.33
N PRO A 126 -10.33 -12.24 -5.35
CA PRO A 126 -10.75 -11.40 -4.22
C PRO A 126 -11.08 -9.97 -4.68
N GLY A 127 -11.78 -9.23 -3.82
CA GLY A 127 -11.95 -7.80 -4.02
C GLY A 127 -10.63 -7.05 -3.87
N LEU A 128 -10.59 -5.78 -4.25
CA LEU A 128 -9.43 -4.95 -3.94
C LEU A 128 -9.31 -4.74 -2.42
N SER A 129 -8.09 -4.50 -1.95
CA SER A 129 -7.86 -4.01 -0.59
C SER A 129 -8.64 -2.71 -0.38
N ILE A 130 -9.15 -2.47 0.83
CA ILE A 130 -9.88 -1.22 1.09
C ILE A 130 -8.98 0.02 0.98
N ASP A 131 -7.67 -0.16 1.18
CA ASP A 131 -6.69 0.90 1.00
C ASP A 131 -6.28 1.10 -0.47
N ALA A 132 -6.82 0.29 -1.39
CA ALA A 132 -6.54 0.44 -2.81
C ALA A 132 -6.95 1.84 -3.29
N GLY A 133 -6.01 2.50 -3.97
CA GLY A 133 -6.26 3.81 -4.57
C GLY A 133 -7.17 3.75 -5.80
N TYR A 134 -7.38 4.91 -6.41
CA TYR A 134 -7.91 5.00 -7.76
C TYR A 134 -6.90 4.41 -8.78
N SER A 135 -7.43 3.78 -9.82
CA SER A 135 -6.68 3.32 -10.99
C SER A 135 -7.48 3.57 -12.26
N HIS A 136 -6.78 3.77 -13.37
CA HIS A 136 -7.37 3.95 -14.70
C HIS A 136 -8.21 2.75 -15.16
N ILE A 137 -8.09 1.59 -14.50
CA ILE A 137 -8.99 0.45 -14.74
C ILE A 137 -10.45 0.73 -14.37
N PHE A 138 -10.73 1.85 -13.68
CA PHE A 138 -12.08 2.31 -13.35
C PHE A 138 -12.65 3.32 -14.35
N ASP A 139 -11.90 3.71 -15.39
CA ASP A 139 -12.24 4.80 -16.31
C ASP A 139 -13.38 4.47 -17.31
N GLY A 140 -14.05 3.34 -17.13
CA GLY A 140 -15.20 2.97 -17.94
C GLY A 140 -14.83 2.55 -19.36
N ALA A 141 -13.64 1.97 -19.53
CA ALA A 141 -13.19 1.32 -20.76
C ALA A 141 -12.66 -0.09 -20.49
N PRO A 142 -12.84 -1.05 -21.40
CA PRO A 142 -12.19 -2.36 -21.30
C PRO A 142 -10.67 -2.23 -21.21
N PHE A 143 -10.06 -2.90 -20.24
CA PHE A 143 -8.62 -2.78 -19.99
C PHE A 143 -7.79 -3.46 -21.10
N PRO A 144 -6.84 -2.77 -21.76
CA PRO A 144 -6.17 -3.28 -22.96
C PRO A 144 -5.53 -4.67 -22.82
N TYR A 145 -4.86 -4.96 -21.70
CA TYR A 145 -4.23 -6.27 -21.51
C TYR A 145 -5.24 -7.41 -21.39
N THR A 146 -6.43 -7.12 -20.87
CA THR A 146 -7.53 -8.08 -20.88
C THR A 146 -8.06 -8.28 -22.29
N VAL A 147 -8.26 -7.19 -23.03
CA VAL A 147 -8.73 -7.24 -24.43
C VAL A 147 -7.81 -8.14 -25.25
N ASP A 148 -6.50 -7.91 -25.18
CA ASP A 148 -5.51 -8.67 -25.93
C ASP A 148 -5.44 -10.13 -25.47
N TRP A 149 -5.54 -10.40 -24.16
CA TRP A 149 -5.57 -11.76 -23.63
C TRP A 149 -6.74 -12.56 -24.22
N PHE A 150 -7.95 -12.02 -24.18
CA PHE A 150 -9.12 -12.72 -24.69
C PHE A 150 -9.10 -12.84 -26.23
N ARG A 151 -8.70 -11.78 -26.94
CA ARG A 151 -8.60 -11.81 -28.41
C ARG A 151 -7.57 -12.82 -28.89
N TYR A 152 -6.36 -12.79 -28.36
CA TYR A 152 -5.23 -13.49 -28.97
C TYR A 152 -4.87 -14.80 -28.28
N ALA A 153 -5.10 -14.94 -26.98
CA ALA A 153 -4.75 -16.17 -26.25
C ALA A 153 -5.96 -17.09 -26.02
N ILE A 154 -7.17 -16.55 -25.86
CA ILE A 154 -8.36 -17.35 -25.53
C ILE A 154 -9.18 -17.68 -26.78
N TYR A 155 -9.56 -16.67 -27.57
CA TYR A 155 -10.44 -16.84 -28.72
C TYR A 155 -9.75 -16.89 -30.07
N GLN A 156 -8.50 -16.43 -30.15
CA GLN A 156 -7.78 -16.27 -31.42
C GLN A 156 -8.60 -15.49 -32.46
N ASN A 157 -9.34 -14.47 -31.98
CA ASN A 157 -10.22 -13.63 -32.75
C ASN A 157 -9.95 -12.16 -32.43
N ALA A 158 -9.24 -11.47 -33.34
CA ALA A 158 -8.88 -10.06 -33.20
C ALA A 158 -10.10 -9.12 -33.17
N SER A 159 -11.24 -9.56 -33.70
CA SER A 159 -12.49 -8.78 -33.75
C SER A 159 -13.40 -9.02 -32.54
N TRP A 160 -13.00 -9.87 -31.57
CA TRP A 160 -13.81 -10.10 -30.37
C TRP A 160 -14.02 -8.81 -29.58
N ASP A 161 -15.26 -8.59 -29.13
CA ASP A 161 -15.67 -7.39 -28.42
C ASP A 161 -15.59 -7.58 -26.91
N ALA A 162 -14.65 -6.88 -26.28
CA ALA A 162 -14.40 -6.98 -24.85
C ALA A 162 -15.52 -6.39 -23.98
N THR A 163 -16.42 -5.59 -24.54
CA THR A 163 -17.58 -5.08 -23.79
C THR A 163 -18.59 -6.19 -23.48
N THR A 164 -18.54 -7.29 -24.25
CA THR A 164 -19.44 -8.43 -24.11
C THR A 164 -18.96 -9.47 -23.10
N LEU A 165 -17.79 -9.28 -22.48
CA LEU A 165 -17.19 -10.24 -21.54
C LEU A 165 -18.15 -10.63 -20.41
N SER A 166 -18.25 -11.94 -20.20
CA SER A 166 -19.18 -12.62 -19.30
C SER A 166 -18.47 -13.58 -18.33
N LEU A 167 -19.23 -14.15 -17.38
CA LEU A 167 -18.71 -15.19 -16.48
C LEU A 167 -18.43 -16.51 -17.23
N GLU A 168 -19.15 -16.75 -18.32
CA GLU A 168 -18.94 -17.90 -19.21
C GLU A 168 -17.58 -17.79 -19.91
N ASP A 169 -17.23 -16.61 -20.43
CA ASP A 169 -15.91 -16.35 -21.05
C ASP A 169 -14.78 -16.60 -20.04
N MET A 170 -15.00 -16.18 -18.79
CA MET A 170 -14.05 -16.41 -17.70
C MET A 170 -13.88 -17.88 -17.36
N ALA A 171 -14.99 -18.63 -17.27
CA ALA A 171 -14.95 -20.06 -17.03
C ALA A 171 -14.23 -20.79 -18.17
N TYR A 172 -14.47 -20.37 -19.42
CA TYR A 172 -13.77 -20.89 -20.59
C TYR A 172 -12.27 -20.60 -20.54
N ALA A 173 -11.87 -19.35 -20.28
CA ALA A 173 -10.46 -18.97 -20.14
C ALA A 173 -9.76 -19.72 -19.00
N TYR A 174 -10.45 -19.94 -17.88
CA TYR A 174 -9.96 -20.75 -16.76
C TYR A 174 -9.75 -22.21 -17.14
N LYS A 175 -10.69 -22.81 -17.90
CA LYS A 175 -10.58 -24.19 -18.37
C LYS A 175 -9.45 -24.35 -19.39
N LEU A 176 -9.27 -23.38 -20.28
CA LEU A 176 -8.24 -23.42 -21.31
C LEU A 176 -6.83 -23.30 -20.72
N ASN A 177 -6.63 -22.40 -19.76
CA ASN A 177 -5.39 -22.18 -19.00
C ASN A 177 -4.09 -22.43 -19.82
N PRO A 178 -3.87 -21.69 -20.91
CA PRO A 178 -2.80 -22.01 -21.85
C PRO A 178 -1.44 -21.97 -21.16
N SER A 179 -0.69 -23.08 -21.25
CA SER A 179 0.62 -23.26 -20.58
C SER A 179 0.61 -23.05 -19.07
N ASN A 180 -0.48 -23.36 -18.37
CA ASN A 180 -0.62 -23.11 -16.94
C ASN A 180 -0.46 -21.63 -16.53
N ALA A 181 -0.99 -20.74 -17.36
CA ALA A 181 -1.05 -19.30 -17.16
C ALA A 181 -1.64 -18.83 -15.83
N GLU A 182 -2.40 -19.65 -15.12
CA GLU A 182 -2.94 -19.32 -13.80
C GLU A 182 -1.84 -19.18 -12.74
N THR A 183 -0.75 -19.92 -12.90
CA THR A 183 0.39 -20.01 -12.00
C THR A 183 0.01 -20.09 -10.52
N TRP A 184 -0.87 -21.04 -10.20
CA TRP A 184 -1.48 -21.17 -8.87
C TRP A 184 -1.16 -22.52 -8.20
N SER A 185 0.03 -23.09 -8.45
CA SER A 185 0.46 -24.30 -7.75
C SER A 185 0.82 -23.97 -6.31
N GLY A 186 0.18 -24.62 -5.33
CA GLY A 186 0.57 -24.51 -3.92
C GLY A 186 1.75 -25.41 -3.55
N ASP A 187 2.08 -26.42 -4.35
CA ASP A 187 3.22 -27.31 -4.09
C ASP A 187 4.53 -26.67 -4.58
N LEU A 188 5.38 -26.29 -3.62
CA LEU A 188 6.70 -25.74 -3.85
C LEU A 188 7.82 -26.69 -3.38
N ASN A 189 7.53 -27.97 -3.11
CA ASN A 189 8.51 -28.93 -2.58
C ASN A 189 9.78 -29.02 -3.43
N ALA A 190 9.64 -29.10 -4.76
CA ALA A 190 10.80 -29.17 -5.65
C ALA A 190 11.70 -27.93 -5.56
N PHE A 191 11.12 -26.75 -5.31
CA PHE A 191 11.86 -25.50 -5.13
C PHE A 191 12.55 -25.48 -3.76
N PHE A 192 11.79 -25.79 -2.71
CA PHE A 192 12.28 -25.87 -1.33
C PHE A 192 13.42 -26.87 -1.15
N ASN A 193 13.29 -28.08 -1.69
CA ASN A 193 14.25 -29.18 -1.54
C ASN A 193 15.63 -28.90 -2.16
N ARG A 194 15.76 -27.83 -2.97
CA ARG A 194 17.04 -27.35 -3.50
C ARG A 194 17.64 -26.19 -2.68
N GLY A 195 17.08 -25.93 -1.49
CA GLY A 195 17.51 -24.87 -0.57
C GLY A 195 17.07 -23.46 -1.00
N SER A 196 16.21 -23.33 -2.01
CA SER A 196 15.84 -22.03 -2.56
C SER A 196 14.93 -21.23 -1.61
N LYS A 197 15.07 -19.90 -1.65
CA LYS A 197 14.35 -18.97 -0.78
C LYS A 197 13.53 -17.95 -1.59
N VAL A 198 12.40 -17.52 -1.07
CA VAL A 198 11.48 -16.56 -1.69
C VAL A 198 11.14 -15.44 -0.72
N ILE A 199 11.41 -14.20 -1.16
CA ILE A 199 10.79 -13.00 -0.59
C ILE A 199 9.66 -12.57 -1.51
N HIS A 200 8.44 -12.60 -0.98
CA HIS A 200 7.25 -12.09 -1.64
C HIS A 200 6.79 -10.82 -0.94
N TYR A 201 6.45 -9.79 -1.72
CA TYR A 201 5.87 -8.58 -1.17
C TYR A 201 4.68 -8.11 -2.00
N HIS A 202 3.78 -7.36 -1.39
CA HIS A 202 2.68 -6.70 -2.08
C HIS A 202 2.32 -5.39 -1.38
N GLY A 203 2.17 -4.32 -2.15
CA GLY A 203 1.65 -3.05 -1.64
C GLY A 203 0.19 -3.16 -1.23
N LEU A 204 -0.16 -2.65 -0.05
CA LEU A 204 -1.53 -2.74 0.47
C LEU A 204 -2.52 -1.78 -0.20
N SER A 205 -2.01 -0.72 -0.84
CA SER A 205 -2.78 0.26 -1.59
C SER A 205 -2.78 -0.02 -3.10
N ASP A 206 -2.39 -1.22 -3.54
CA ASP A 206 -2.32 -1.61 -4.95
C ASP A 206 -3.73 -1.54 -5.60
N PRO A 207 -3.94 -0.62 -6.58
CA PRO A 207 -5.25 -0.43 -7.18
C PRO A 207 -5.44 -1.26 -8.47
N ILE A 208 -4.47 -2.10 -8.84
CA ILE A 208 -4.47 -2.89 -10.07
C ILE A 208 -4.58 -4.37 -9.74
N ILE A 209 -3.73 -4.87 -8.85
CA ILE A 209 -3.70 -6.26 -8.42
C ILE A 209 -4.03 -6.29 -6.94
N SER A 210 -5.12 -6.97 -6.58
CA SER A 210 -5.47 -7.05 -5.16
C SER A 210 -4.38 -7.74 -4.34
N SER A 211 -3.91 -7.05 -3.29
CA SER A 211 -3.01 -7.61 -2.28
C SER A 211 -3.62 -8.79 -1.51
N GLU A 212 -4.95 -8.88 -1.47
CA GLU A 212 -5.67 -10.05 -0.92
C GLU A 212 -5.33 -11.34 -1.68
N ASN A 213 -5.00 -11.26 -2.97
CA ASN A 213 -4.64 -12.43 -3.74
C ASN A 213 -3.29 -13.01 -3.32
N SER A 214 -2.35 -12.16 -2.92
CA SER A 214 -1.05 -12.58 -2.37
C SER A 214 -1.20 -13.26 -1.01
N LYS A 215 -2.07 -12.74 -0.13
CA LYS A 215 -2.42 -13.41 1.14
C LYS A 215 -2.99 -14.81 0.89
N ARG A 216 -3.93 -14.92 -0.06
CA ARG A 216 -4.53 -16.21 -0.46
C ARG A 216 -3.49 -17.19 -0.97
N TYR A 217 -2.55 -16.74 -1.80
CA TYR A 217 -1.52 -17.62 -2.34
C TYR A 217 -0.57 -18.12 -1.25
N TYR A 218 -0.17 -17.25 -0.31
CA TYR A 218 0.66 -17.65 0.82
C TYR A 218 0.01 -18.76 1.67
N GLU A 219 -1.28 -18.61 1.97
CA GLU A 219 -2.06 -19.65 2.68
C GLU A 219 -2.29 -20.91 1.83
N HIS A 220 -2.45 -20.76 0.51
CA HIS A 220 -2.61 -21.88 -0.40
C HIS A 220 -1.35 -22.77 -0.43
N VAL A 221 -0.17 -22.16 -0.49
CA VAL A 221 1.11 -22.90 -0.39
C VAL A 221 1.19 -23.65 0.95
N ARG A 222 0.93 -22.94 2.05
CA ARG A 222 0.94 -23.52 3.40
C ARG A 222 0.07 -24.77 3.51
N SER A 223 -1.18 -24.63 3.11
CA SER A 223 -2.19 -25.68 3.21
C SER A 223 -1.90 -26.85 2.27
N THR A 224 -1.46 -26.58 1.04
CA THR A 224 -1.15 -27.61 0.04
C THR A 224 0.04 -28.47 0.48
N MET A 225 1.07 -27.86 1.06
CA MET A 225 2.26 -28.57 1.52
C MET A 225 2.12 -29.12 2.95
N GLY A 226 0.99 -28.89 3.62
CA GLY A 226 0.78 -29.35 5.01
C GLY A 226 1.72 -28.68 6.02
N LEU A 227 2.18 -27.47 5.76
CA LEU A 227 3.21 -26.80 6.56
C LEU A 227 2.62 -26.03 7.75
N THR A 228 3.41 -25.97 8.82
CA THR A 228 3.24 -24.91 9.82
C THR A 228 3.75 -23.60 9.23
N TYR A 229 3.28 -22.49 9.80
CA TYR A 229 3.80 -21.17 9.51
C TYR A 229 5.33 -21.07 9.73
N ALA A 230 5.85 -21.68 10.79
CA ALA A 230 7.29 -21.70 11.06
C ALA A 230 8.07 -22.45 9.96
N ALA A 231 7.58 -23.62 9.53
CA ALA A 231 8.22 -24.41 8.47
C ALA A 231 8.20 -23.69 7.11
N GLN A 232 7.11 -23.00 6.78
CA GLN A 232 7.05 -22.20 5.55
C GLN A 232 8.03 -21.01 5.59
N ASP A 233 8.20 -20.37 6.74
CA ASP A 233 9.11 -19.23 6.92
C ASP A 233 10.59 -19.58 6.74
N GLU A 234 10.96 -20.86 6.71
CA GLU A 234 12.31 -21.33 6.38
C GLU A 234 12.69 -21.06 4.93
N PHE A 235 11.71 -20.91 4.03
CA PHE A 235 11.96 -20.72 2.59
C PHE A 235 11.05 -19.73 1.90
N TYR A 236 9.89 -19.39 2.46
CA TYR A 236 8.92 -18.51 1.82
C TYR A 236 8.35 -17.51 2.82
N ARG A 237 8.74 -16.23 2.67
CA ARG A 237 8.26 -15.12 3.50
C ARG A 237 7.48 -14.12 2.67
N TYR A 238 6.32 -13.70 3.18
CA TYR A 238 5.45 -12.71 2.56
C TYR A 238 5.36 -11.45 3.42
N PHE A 239 5.65 -10.29 2.82
CA PHE A 239 5.61 -8.97 3.43
C PHE A 239 4.51 -8.10 2.83
N GLN A 240 3.70 -7.52 3.69
CA GLN A 240 2.70 -6.53 3.31
C GLN A 240 3.29 -5.15 3.45
N ILE A 241 3.31 -4.37 2.37
CA ILE A 241 3.95 -3.06 2.36
C ILE A 241 2.86 -1.99 2.48
N SER A 242 2.67 -1.44 3.68
CA SER A 242 1.59 -0.48 3.95
C SER A 242 1.74 0.80 3.13
N GLY A 243 0.58 1.37 2.75
CA GLY A 243 0.50 2.61 1.99
C GLY A 243 1.15 2.56 0.60
N THR A 244 1.54 1.38 0.11
CA THR A 244 2.27 1.20 -1.15
C THR A 244 1.33 0.84 -2.27
N GLY A 245 1.44 1.56 -3.40
CA GLY A 245 0.67 1.29 -4.61
C GLY A 245 1.17 0.07 -5.39
N HIS A 246 0.84 0.03 -6.68
CA HIS A 246 1.28 -1.05 -7.56
C HIS A 246 2.80 -0.98 -7.78
N CYS A 247 3.53 -1.94 -7.21
CA CYS A 247 5.00 -2.09 -7.23
C CYS A 247 5.83 -0.98 -6.57
N SER A 248 5.34 0.26 -6.55
CA SER A 248 6.06 1.46 -6.08
C SER A 248 5.11 2.60 -5.76
N GLY A 249 5.65 3.67 -5.17
CA GLY A 249 4.89 4.87 -4.82
C GLY A 249 3.79 4.60 -3.80
N GLY A 250 2.89 5.56 -3.66
CA GLY A 250 1.84 5.55 -2.64
C GLY A 250 2.19 6.44 -1.46
N ARG A 251 1.33 6.41 -0.44
CA ARG A 251 1.41 7.29 0.74
C ARG A 251 2.40 6.77 1.79
N GLY A 252 2.60 5.46 1.83
CA GLY A 252 3.43 4.79 2.82
C GLY A 252 4.91 4.73 2.46
N ALA A 253 5.68 4.08 3.32
CA ALA A 253 7.11 3.86 3.16
C ALA A 253 7.39 2.78 2.11
N TRP A 254 7.13 3.08 0.84
CA TRP A 254 7.07 2.11 -0.26
C TRP A 254 8.43 1.64 -0.79
N ALA A 255 9.49 2.39 -0.52
CA ALA A 255 10.80 2.12 -1.08
C ALA A 255 11.52 1.07 -0.24
N ILE A 256 11.55 -0.16 -0.75
CA ILE A 256 12.16 -1.32 -0.10
C ILE A 256 13.30 -1.92 -0.94
N GLY A 257 13.85 -1.18 -1.90
CA GLY A 257 14.94 -1.65 -2.78
C GLY A 257 14.50 -2.62 -3.89
N GLN A 258 13.20 -2.67 -4.21
CA GLN A 258 12.63 -3.57 -5.22
C GLN A 258 12.90 -3.15 -6.68
N SER A 259 13.36 -1.93 -6.90
CA SER A 259 13.77 -1.40 -8.19
C SER A 259 14.83 -0.32 -7.99
N GLN A 260 15.50 0.11 -9.06
CA GLN A 260 16.50 1.18 -8.99
C GLN A 260 15.95 2.51 -8.43
N LYS A 261 14.66 2.79 -8.64
CA LYS A 261 13.98 3.98 -8.11
C LYS A 261 13.57 3.86 -6.64
N ALA A 262 13.69 2.67 -6.06
CA ALA A 262 13.26 2.36 -4.70
C ALA A 262 14.44 2.11 -3.75
N VAL A 263 15.67 2.42 -4.15
CA VAL A 263 16.87 2.18 -3.35
C VAL A 263 17.09 3.35 -2.38
N ALA A 264 16.63 3.18 -1.14
CA ALA A 264 16.97 4.08 -0.03
C ALA A 264 18.31 3.71 0.63
N SER A 265 18.67 2.42 0.60
CA SER A 265 19.93 1.88 1.12
C SER A 265 20.25 0.56 0.42
N TRP A 266 21.50 0.13 0.48
CA TRP A 266 21.93 -1.22 0.07
C TRP A 266 22.04 -2.19 1.25
N LYS A 267 21.76 -1.74 2.48
CA LYS A 267 21.72 -2.61 3.66
C LYS A 267 20.55 -3.60 3.54
N ALA A 268 20.79 -4.86 3.91
CA ALA A 268 19.81 -5.95 3.80
C ALA A 268 18.48 -5.69 4.49
N GLN A 269 18.45 -4.86 5.53
CA GLN A 269 17.22 -4.51 6.25
C GLN A 269 16.28 -3.62 5.42
N ALA A 270 16.82 -2.81 4.50
CA ALA A 270 16.07 -1.79 3.76
C ALA A 270 16.07 -2.03 2.24
N ASN A 271 16.51 -3.21 1.82
CA ASN A 271 16.65 -3.56 0.41
C ASN A 271 16.37 -5.05 0.22
N VAL A 272 15.26 -5.38 -0.45
CA VAL A 272 14.82 -6.76 -0.68
C VAL A 272 15.81 -7.58 -1.49
N LEU A 273 16.61 -6.95 -2.36
CA LEU A 273 17.67 -7.64 -3.10
C LEU A 273 18.82 -8.01 -2.17
N SER A 274 19.31 -7.07 -1.37
CA SER A 274 20.33 -7.38 -0.36
C SER A 274 19.82 -8.35 0.70
N ALA A 275 18.52 -8.30 1.04
CA ALA A 275 17.87 -9.20 1.99
C ALA A 275 17.88 -10.66 1.50
N ILE A 276 17.52 -10.91 0.23
CA ILE A 276 17.50 -12.28 -0.30
C ILE A 276 18.92 -12.84 -0.47
N VAL A 277 19.89 -12.01 -0.85
CA VAL A 277 21.31 -12.41 -0.90
C VAL A 277 21.78 -12.84 0.48
N ARG A 278 21.54 -12.01 1.50
CA ARG A 278 21.89 -12.34 2.88
C ARG A 278 21.19 -13.61 3.38
N TRP A 279 19.92 -13.82 3.01
CA TRP A 279 19.22 -15.03 3.39
C TRP A 279 19.79 -16.28 2.71
N VAL A 280 20.08 -16.23 1.41
CA VAL A 280 20.62 -17.39 0.68
C VAL A 280 22.07 -17.70 1.09
N GLU A 281 22.92 -16.68 1.25
CA GLU A 281 24.36 -16.89 1.46
C GLU A 281 24.75 -17.02 2.93
N GLN A 282 23.96 -16.47 3.85
CA GLN A 282 24.29 -16.43 5.29
C GLN A 282 23.22 -17.08 6.16
N ASP A 283 22.14 -17.59 5.56
CA ASP A 283 20.97 -18.15 6.25
C ASP A 283 20.32 -17.17 7.26
N ILE A 284 20.48 -15.87 7.03
CA ILE A 284 19.86 -14.82 7.86
C ILE A 284 18.65 -14.25 7.14
N ALA A 285 17.48 -14.79 7.47
CA ALA A 285 16.22 -14.43 6.86
C ALA A 285 15.65 -13.10 7.39
N PRO A 286 15.00 -12.27 6.55
CA PRO A 286 14.41 -11.00 6.99
C PRO A 286 13.16 -11.23 7.84
N GLU A 287 13.11 -10.63 9.03
CA GLU A 287 11.92 -10.66 9.91
C GLU A 287 10.93 -9.52 9.63
N ALA A 288 11.43 -8.45 9.02
CA ALA A 288 10.70 -7.31 8.50
C ALA A 288 11.53 -6.69 7.34
N ILE A 289 10.91 -5.80 6.57
CA ILE A 289 11.60 -5.03 5.52
C ILE A 289 11.38 -3.54 5.81
N LEU A 290 12.47 -2.80 6.05
CA LEU A 290 12.43 -1.37 6.27
C LEU A 290 12.12 -0.64 4.96
N GLY A 291 10.93 -0.10 4.88
CA GLY A 291 10.51 0.80 3.82
C GLY A 291 10.87 2.25 4.12
N THR A 292 11.02 3.05 3.07
CA THR A 292 11.28 4.49 3.15
C THR A 292 10.23 5.28 2.37
N LYS A 293 9.79 6.41 2.94
CA LYS A 293 9.06 7.46 2.26
C LYS A 293 9.97 8.69 2.18
N TRP A 294 10.13 9.26 0.99
CA TRP A 294 10.80 10.55 0.82
C TRP A 294 9.77 11.68 0.81
N VAL A 295 10.20 12.88 1.18
CA VAL A 295 9.37 14.09 1.07
C VAL A 295 9.00 14.28 -0.40
N ASP A 296 7.70 14.31 -0.70
CA ASP A 296 7.13 14.35 -2.06
C ASP A 296 7.70 13.29 -3.02
N ASP A 297 8.05 12.10 -2.50
CA ASP A 297 8.75 11.04 -3.27
C ASP A 297 10.02 11.50 -3.98
N THR A 298 10.65 12.57 -3.47
CA THR A 298 11.85 13.19 -4.05
C THR A 298 13.05 12.90 -3.16
N ILE A 299 13.97 12.04 -3.65
CA ILE A 299 15.14 11.59 -2.88
C ILE A 299 15.97 12.76 -2.34
N SER A 300 16.19 13.80 -3.15
CA SER A 300 16.99 14.98 -2.77
C SER A 300 16.34 15.84 -1.68
N LYS A 301 15.04 15.69 -1.41
CA LYS A 301 14.35 16.37 -0.32
C LYS A 301 14.45 15.61 1.02
N GLY A 302 15.16 14.48 1.05
CA GLY A 302 15.38 13.70 2.26
C GLY A 302 14.25 12.73 2.58
N ILE A 303 14.45 11.98 3.66
CA ILE A 303 13.51 10.97 4.16
C ILE A 303 12.42 11.70 4.97
N ALA A 304 11.16 11.44 4.62
CA ALA A 304 10.01 11.89 5.42
C ALA A 304 9.81 10.95 6.62
N PHE A 305 9.75 9.65 6.37
CA PHE A 305 9.69 8.63 7.43
C PHE A 305 10.12 7.25 6.90
N GLN A 306 10.34 6.31 7.82
CA GLN A 306 10.61 4.90 7.51
C GLN A 306 9.72 4.00 8.36
N ARG A 307 9.43 2.79 7.87
CA ARG A 307 8.57 1.82 8.57
C ARG A 307 9.06 0.40 8.31
N ASN A 308 9.14 -0.43 9.35
CA ASN A 308 9.39 -1.86 9.17
C ASN A 308 8.09 -2.56 8.77
N HIS A 309 8.03 -3.03 7.53
CA HIS A 309 6.91 -3.82 7.02
C HIS A 309 6.99 -5.24 7.53
N CYS A 310 5.93 -5.69 8.18
CA CYS A 310 5.90 -6.97 8.85
C CYS A 310 5.66 -8.15 7.89
N LYS A 311 6.24 -9.30 8.24
CA LYS A 311 5.84 -10.57 7.63
C LYS A 311 4.41 -10.94 8.06
N TRP A 312 3.62 -11.50 7.15
CA TRP A 312 2.19 -11.80 7.30
C TRP A 312 1.78 -12.42 8.65
N GLN A 313 2.57 -13.36 9.17
CA GLN A 313 2.26 -14.07 10.42
C GLN A 313 2.26 -13.18 11.66
N LYS A 314 3.15 -12.17 11.70
CA LYS A 314 3.31 -11.28 12.86
C LYS A 314 2.16 -10.28 12.97
N LEU A 315 1.64 -9.80 11.85
CA LEU A 315 0.41 -8.99 11.81
C LEU A 315 -0.81 -9.77 12.32
N ARG A 316 -0.91 -11.06 12.02
CA ARG A 316 -2.00 -11.91 12.54
C ARG A 316 -1.94 -12.18 14.03
N ARG A 317 -0.77 -12.57 14.57
CA ARG A 317 -0.64 -12.91 16.00
C ARG A 317 -0.89 -11.71 16.92
N PHE A 318 -0.55 -10.50 16.47
CA PHE A 318 -0.78 -9.30 17.26
C PHE A 318 -2.27 -9.02 17.50
N LYS A 319 -3.12 -9.44 16.54
CA LYS A 319 -4.59 -9.37 16.61
C LYS A 319 -5.17 -10.22 17.74
N ASP A 320 -4.62 -11.42 17.96
CA ASP A 320 -5.05 -12.30 19.05
C ASP A 320 -4.63 -11.71 20.42
N SER A 321 -3.45 -11.09 20.50
CA SER A 321 -2.94 -10.49 21.75
C SER A 321 -3.61 -9.16 22.14
N PHE A 322 -4.19 -8.39 21.20
CA PHE A 322 -4.92 -7.16 21.52
C PHE A 322 -6.11 -7.39 22.46
N SER A 323 -6.65 -8.61 22.52
CA SER A 323 -7.71 -8.99 23.45
C SER A 323 -7.24 -9.10 24.92
N THR A 324 -5.94 -8.99 25.20
CA THR A 324 -5.35 -9.37 26.50
C THR A 324 -4.37 -8.36 27.12
N ILE A 325 -4.12 -7.19 26.50
CA ILE A 325 -3.16 -6.21 27.06
C ILE A 325 -3.92 -5.18 27.92
N PRO A 326 -3.66 -5.09 29.24
CA PRO A 326 -4.23 -4.05 30.10
C PRO A 326 -3.66 -2.66 29.75
N GLU A 327 -4.49 -1.62 29.85
CA GLU A 327 -4.21 -0.23 29.41
C GLU A 327 -2.98 0.45 30.04
N HIS A 328 -2.32 -0.13 31.04
CA HIS A 328 -1.26 0.56 31.80
C HIS A 328 -0.08 -0.33 32.20
N SER A 329 0.85 -0.59 31.28
CA SER A 329 2.20 -1.04 31.66
C SER A 329 3.26 -0.03 31.19
N ALA A 330 3.84 0.70 32.15
CA ALA A 330 4.86 1.73 31.96
C ALA A 330 6.18 1.19 31.40
N MET A 331 6.89 2.01 30.63
CA MET A 331 8.22 1.72 30.06
C MET A 331 9.34 2.18 31.02
N SER A 332 10.40 1.37 31.17
CA SER A 332 11.58 1.67 31.99
C SER A 332 12.64 2.51 31.24
N GLU A 333 13.46 3.24 32.01
CA GLU A 333 14.36 4.35 31.61
C GLU A 333 15.58 3.99 30.72
N ASP A 334 15.79 2.73 30.34
CA ASP A 334 16.96 2.33 29.52
C ASP A 334 16.87 2.74 28.02
N TYR A 335 15.79 3.43 27.62
CA TYR A 335 15.45 3.75 26.23
C TYR A 335 16.26 4.91 25.61
N PHE A 336 17.01 5.68 26.40
CA PHE A 336 17.68 6.91 25.95
C PHE A 336 19.13 6.74 25.44
N SER A 337 19.72 5.54 25.48
CA SER A 337 21.17 5.34 25.26
C SER A 337 21.60 4.95 23.82
N GLY A 338 20.75 5.13 22.81
CA GLY A 338 21.18 5.04 21.40
C GLY A 338 21.48 3.62 20.88
N ASN A 339 20.92 2.58 21.49
CA ASN A 339 21.00 1.21 20.99
C ASN A 339 19.61 0.73 20.50
N PRO A 340 19.35 0.64 19.19
CA PRO A 340 18.01 0.36 18.66
C PRO A 340 17.79 -1.14 18.61
N THR A 341 17.71 -1.80 19.77
CA THR A 341 17.36 -3.23 19.83
C THR A 341 15.84 -3.42 19.93
N GLY A 342 15.09 -2.41 20.40
CA GLY A 342 13.62 -2.44 20.53
C GLY A 342 12.82 -2.05 19.28
N ALA A 343 13.40 -1.28 18.35
CA ALA A 343 12.74 -0.84 17.11
C ALA A 343 12.82 -1.87 15.96
N VAL A 344 13.36 -3.05 16.23
CA VAL A 344 13.65 -4.11 15.24
C VAL A 344 12.53 -5.16 15.17
N THR A 345 11.51 -5.05 16.03
CA THR A 345 10.39 -5.99 16.09
C THR A 345 9.09 -5.36 15.56
N CYS A 346 8.20 -6.19 15.01
CA CYS A 346 6.85 -5.78 14.60
C CYS A 346 6.04 -5.13 15.73
N GLU A 347 6.25 -5.59 16.97
CA GLU A 347 5.65 -5.02 18.19
C GLU A 347 6.12 -3.57 18.44
N GLY A 348 7.38 -3.28 18.10
CA GLY A 348 7.95 -1.95 18.14
C GLY A 348 7.24 -0.98 17.19
N CYS A 349 6.82 -1.41 15.99
CA CYS A 349 6.20 -0.52 15.00
C CYS A 349 4.79 -0.03 15.36
N ILE A 350 3.96 -0.88 15.96
CA ILE A 350 2.61 -0.47 16.40
C ILE A 350 2.68 0.28 17.75
N ARG A 351 3.70 0.05 18.59
CA ARG A 351 3.96 0.92 19.77
C ARG A 351 4.61 2.25 19.41
N TYR A 352 5.51 2.28 18.42
CA TYR A 352 6.20 3.49 17.96
C TYR A 352 5.23 4.51 17.40
N SER A 353 4.13 4.06 16.82
CA SER A 353 3.11 4.90 16.21
C SER A 353 2.51 5.89 17.27
N ARG A 354 2.39 5.47 18.53
CA ARG A 354 2.00 6.34 19.66
C ARG A 354 3.09 7.35 20.07
N VAL A 355 4.36 6.94 20.08
CA VAL A 355 5.49 7.85 20.39
C VAL A 355 5.75 8.81 19.24
N ALA A 356 5.53 8.38 18.00
CA ALA A 356 5.57 9.22 16.81
C ALA A 356 4.46 10.29 16.83
N ARG A 357 3.27 9.99 17.40
CA ARG A 357 2.23 11.00 17.67
C ARG A 357 2.74 12.07 18.66
N GLU A 358 3.32 11.66 19.79
CA GLU A 358 3.89 12.60 20.77
C GLU A 358 5.02 13.45 20.16
N TYR A 359 5.83 12.89 19.25
CA TYR A 359 6.85 13.63 18.52
C TYR A 359 6.31 14.52 17.41
N TRP A 360 5.29 14.09 16.67
CA TRP A 360 4.64 14.86 15.61
C TRP A 360 3.90 16.06 16.20
N ASP A 361 3.11 15.84 17.24
CA ASP A 361 2.39 16.90 17.95
C ASP A 361 3.37 17.91 18.56
N ARG A 362 4.45 17.42 19.16
CA ARG A 362 5.51 18.29 19.71
C ARG A 362 6.29 19.03 18.64
N ASN A 363 6.55 18.43 17.48
CA ASN A 363 7.19 19.14 16.36
C ASN A 363 6.26 20.19 15.77
N LYS A 364 4.95 19.92 15.70
CA LYS A 364 3.95 20.90 15.27
C LYS A 364 3.85 22.07 16.25
N GLU A 365 3.87 21.81 17.55
CA GLU A 365 3.96 22.86 18.59
C GLU A 365 5.25 23.68 18.44
N LEU A 366 6.38 23.04 18.16
CA LEU A 366 7.66 23.73 17.95
C LEU A 366 7.70 24.54 16.64
N GLU A 367 7.02 24.09 15.58
CA GLU A 367 6.87 24.82 14.32
C GLU A 367 5.95 26.05 14.49
N GLU A 368 4.87 25.91 15.26
CA GLU A 368 3.99 27.02 15.64
C GLU A 368 4.74 28.05 16.52
N GLU A 369 5.51 27.60 17.52
CA GLU A 369 6.37 28.46 18.35
C GLU A 369 7.50 29.14 17.53
N ALA A 370 8.06 28.46 16.53
CA ALA A 370 9.07 29.04 15.64
C ALA A 370 8.45 30.12 14.73
N GLY A 371 7.25 29.89 14.22
CA GLY A 371 6.48 30.87 13.46
C GLY A 371 6.17 32.14 14.26
N GLU A 372 5.78 32.00 15.53
CA GLU A 372 5.57 33.14 16.43
C GLU A 372 6.87 33.93 16.71
N LYS A 373 8.00 33.24 16.85
CA LYS A 373 9.31 33.88 17.04
C LYS A 373 9.77 34.64 15.78
N ASP A 374 9.53 34.10 14.60
CA ASP A 374 9.86 34.77 13.34
C ASP A 374 8.99 36.03 13.12
N GLU A 375 7.70 35.98 13.48
CA GLU A 375 6.82 37.17 13.48
C GLU A 375 7.30 38.23 14.49
N PHE A 376 7.75 37.82 15.67
CA PHE A 376 8.31 38.71 16.69
C PHE A 376 9.62 39.37 16.23
N ILE A 377 10.52 38.61 15.60
CA ILE A 377 11.77 39.13 15.02
C ILE A 377 11.47 40.11 13.87
N ALA A 378 10.45 39.86 13.06
CA ALA A 378 10.02 40.79 12.01
C ALA A 378 9.52 42.13 12.60
N LYS A 379 8.74 42.10 13.68
CA LYS A 379 8.29 43.31 14.40
C LYS A 379 9.46 44.11 15.00
N LEU A 380 10.47 43.43 15.57
CA LEU A 380 11.67 44.08 16.09
C LEU A 380 12.52 44.74 15.00
N LYS A 381 12.63 44.10 13.82
CA LYS A 381 13.34 44.68 12.67
C LYS A 381 12.65 45.93 12.14
N GLU A 382 11.31 45.94 12.10
CA GLU A 382 10.57 47.14 11.68
C GLU A 382 10.66 48.26 12.72
N GLN A 383 10.58 47.94 14.02
CA GLN A 383 10.80 48.91 15.09
C GLN A 383 12.21 49.53 15.01
N ARG A 384 13.22 48.72 14.75
CA ARG A 384 14.59 49.19 14.54
C ARG A 384 14.69 50.13 13.32
N ARG A 385 14.04 49.80 12.20
CA ARG A 385 14.02 50.63 10.99
C ARG A 385 13.39 52.00 11.23
N VAL A 386 12.29 52.04 12.00
CA VAL A 386 11.63 53.29 12.40
C VAL A 386 12.54 54.15 13.28
N LEU A 387 13.23 53.53 14.26
CA LEU A 387 14.20 54.22 15.11
C LEU A 387 15.38 54.77 14.31
N GLU A 388 15.91 54.02 13.34
CA GLU A 388 17.00 54.48 12.48
C GLU A 388 16.60 55.69 11.62
N LEU A 389 15.34 55.77 11.14
CA LEU A 389 14.81 56.93 10.43
C LEU A 389 14.65 58.16 11.35
N GLN A 390 14.13 57.98 12.56
CA GLN A 390 13.98 59.06 13.54
C GLN A 390 15.32 59.63 14.00
N VAL A 391 16.33 58.75 14.18
CA VAL A 391 17.70 59.17 14.49
C VAL A 391 18.32 59.92 13.31
N GLY A 392 18.06 59.49 12.07
CA GLY A 392 18.49 60.20 10.86
C GLY A 392 17.90 61.61 10.74
N GLU A 393 16.61 61.77 11.02
CA GLU A 393 15.95 63.09 11.04
C GLU A 393 16.54 64.00 12.14
N LEU A 394 16.79 63.46 13.33
CA LEU A 394 17.39 64.21 14.44
C LEU A 394 18.83 64.66 14.13
N LEU A 395 19.62 63.82 13.48
CA LEU A 395 20.99 64.16 13.05
C LEU A 395 21.00 65.21 11.92
N GLY A 396 20.07 65.12 10.96
CA GLY A 396 19.90 66.13 9.91
C GLY A 396 19.49 67.50 10.45
N VAL A 397 18.71 67.56 11.55
CA VAL A 397 18.35 68.82 12.23
C VAL A 397 19.54 69.45 12.97
N VAL A 398 20.52 68.65 13.41
CA VAL A 398 21.73 69.14 14.09
C VAL A 398 22.75 69.70 13.09
N GLU A 399 22.87 69.12 11.90
CA GLU A 399 23.76 69.63 10.84
C GLU A 399 23.21 70.88 10.13
N GLY A 400 21.89 71.06 10.07
CA GLY A 400 21.26 72.27 9.52
C GLY A 400 21.26 73.51 10.43
N ARG A 401 21.79 73.41 11.67
CA ARG A 401 21.90 74.52 12.65
C ARG A 401 23.34 74.88 13.03
N ARG A 402 24.34 74.42 12.26
CA ARG A 402 25.74 74.83 12.41
C ARG A 402 26.17 75.86 11.37
#